data_AF-A0A059LNA8-F1
#
_entry.id   AF-A0A059LNA8-F1
#
_cell.length_a   1.000
_cell.length_b   1.000
_cell.length_c   1.000
_cell.angle_alpha   90.00
_cell.angle_beta   90.00
_cell.angle_gamma   90.00
#
_symmetry.space_group_name_H-M   'P 1'
#
loop_
_entity.id
_entity.type
_entity.pdbx_description
1 polymer ?
#
loop_
_entity_poly.entity_id
_entity_poly.type
_entity_poly.pdbx_seq_one_letter_code
_entity_poly.pdbx_strand_id
1 'polypeptide(L)'
;MGFSEHGCRRAARATGNQGVEAAMEWVLAHVGDPDFDQPETEAGGAEAAEPEPDPGSVQTLTSMGFTPVQVRAALKACDGSVERAADWLFCHMDELDSIVDEATASQGAEPKAEAPIDRAPAKYDLVAFISHMGANTGCGHYVCHIHKNGEWVIYNDEKVAVSVQPPTELGYLYVYRRRQ
;
A
#
# COMPACT_ATOMS: atom_id res chain seq x y z
N MET A 1 43.07 -7.86 -19.09
CA MET A 1 43.34 -8.08 -20.52
C MET A 1 42.73 -7.01 -21.44
N GLY A 2 42.31 -5.84 -20.93
CA GLY A 2 41.82 -4.73 -21.77
C GLY A 2 40.37 -4.86 -22.27
N PHE A 3 39.67 -5.95 -21.95
CA PHE A 3 38.25 -6.13 -22.26
C PHE A 3 37.35 -5.40 -21.27
N SER A 4 36.15 -5.00 -21.72
CA SER A 4 35.14 -4.37 -20.87
C SER A 4 34.56 -5.34 -19.84
N GLU A 5 34.09 -4.80 -18.72
CA GLU A 5 33.46 -5.59 -17.66
C GLU A 5 32.18 -6.29 -18.15
N HIS A 6 31.39 -5.61 -18.99
CA HIS A 6 30.14 -6.14 -19.56
C HIS A 6 30.39 -7.32 -20.50
N GLY A 7 31.39 -7.22 -21.39
CA GLY A 7 31.78 -8.30 -22.28
C GLY A 7 32.33 -9.53 -21.54
N CYS A 8 33.09 -9.32 -20.46
CA CYS A 8 33.54 -10.42 -19.61
C CYS A 8 32.40 -11.11 -18.86
N ARG A 9 31.39 -10.37 -18.39
CA ARG A 9 30.19 -10.95 -17.74
C ARG A 9 29.36 -11.77 -18.73
N ARG A 10 29.18 -11.28 -19.96
CA ARG A 10 28.55 -12.02 -21.07
C ARG A 10 29.25 -13.34 -21.35
N ALA A 11 30.57 -13.31 -21.49
CA ALA A 11 31.35 -14.49 -21.82
C ALA A 11 31.29 -15.56 -20.72
N ALA A 12 31.35 -15.15 -19.46
CA ALA A 12 31.22 -16.07 -18.34
C ALA A 12 29.85 -16.77 -18.34
N ARG A 13 28.76 -16.02 -18.58
CA ARG A 13 27.41 -16.57 -18.66
C ARG A 13 27.19 -17.45 -19.89
N ALA A 14 27.62 -17.01 -21.06
CA ALA A 14 27.46 -17.75 -22.32
C ALA A 14 28.23 -19.08 -22.33
N THR A 15 29.36 -19.15 -21.63
CA THR A 15 30.14 -20.38 -21.46
C THR A 15 29.73 -21.19 -20.24
N GLY A 16 28.71 -20.77 -19.47
CA GLY A 16 28.23 -21.49 -18.29
C GLY A 16 29.28 -21.66 -17.20
N ASN A 17 30.15 -20.66 -17.01
CA ASN A 17 31.25 -20.67 -16.03
C ASN A 17 32.19 -21.90 -16.16
N GLN A 18 32.38 -22.43 -17.37
CA GLN A 18 33.21 -23.63 -17.60
C GLN A 18 34.73 -23.41 -17.45
N GLY A 19 35.18 -22.16 -17.25
CA GLY A 19 36.58 -21.83 -17.04
C GLY A 19 37.00 -20.53 -17.71
N VAL A 20 38.19 -20.04 -17.39
CA VAL A 20 38.72 -18.77 -17.89
C VAL A 20 39.08 -18.88 -19.38
N GLU A 21 39.59 -20.04 -19.80
CA GLU A 21 39.99 -20.34 -21.17
C GLU A 21 38.79 -20.33 -22.12
N ALA A 22 37.69 -20.99 -21.73
CA ALA A 22 36.44 -21.01 -22.50
C ALA A 22 35.82 -19.61 -22.62
N ALA A 23 35.79 -18.85 -21.51
CA ALA A 23 35.31 -17.47 -21.52
C ALA A 23 36.20 -16.58 -22.40
N MET A 24 37.52 -16.78 -22.41
CA MET A 24 38.44 -16.00 -23.24
C MET A 24 38.26 -16.28 -24.73
N GLU A 25 38.08 -17.54 -25.12
CA GLU A 25 37.78 -17.94 -26.50
C GLU A 25 36.47 -17.30 -26.97
N TRP A 26 35.44 -17.29 -26.10
CA TRP A 26 34.16 -16.65 -26.39
C TRP A 26 34.29 -15.12 -26.56
N VAL A 27 35.03 -14.45 -25.66
CA VAL A 27 35.30 -13.01 -25.77
C VAL A 27 35.97 -12.68 -27.09
N LEU A 28 37.01 -13.42 -27.48
CA LEU A 28 37.77 -13.14 -28.71
C LEU A 28 36.91 -13.32 -29.97
N ALA A 29 35.93 -14.22 -29.93
CA ALA A 29 35.00 -14.44 -31.04
C ALA A 29 33.91 -13.35 -31.15
N HIS A 30 33.54 -12.68 -30.05
CA HIS A 30 32.39 -11.77 -29.98
C HIS A 30 32.76 -10.31 -29.61
N VAL A 31 34.06 -9.99 -29.49
CA VAL A 31 34.54 -8.63 -29.16
C VAL A 31 34.20 -7.57 -30.21
N GLY A 32 33.89 -7.98 -31.44
CA GLY A 32 33.48 -7.11 -32.53
C GLY A 32 31.98 -6.80 -32.57
N ASP A 33 31.18 -7.42 -31.71
CA ASP A 33 29.73 -7.28 -31.75
C ASP A 33 29.30 -5.95 -31.10
N PRO A 34 28.37 -5.20 -31.73
CA PRO A 34 27.94 -3.89 -31.24
C PRO A 34 27.21 -3.93 -29.88
N ASP A 35 26.83 -5.12 -29.42
CA ASP A 35 26.19 -5.40 -28.13
C ASP A 35 27.19 -5.87 -27.05
N PHE A 36 28.48 -6.04 -27.38
CA PHE A 36 29.50 -6.58 -26.47
C PHE A 36 29.73 -5.71 -25.22
N ASP A 37 29.76 -4.39 -25.41
CA ASP A 37 29.99 -3.40 -24.36
C ASP A 37 28.70 -2.79 -23.79
N GLN A 38 27.54 -3.22 -24.28
CA GLN A 38 26.28 -2.70 -23.77
C GLN A 38 25.96 -3.34 -22.41
N PRO A 39 25.42 -2.57 -21.44
CA PRO A 39 24.96 -3.14 -20.19
C PRO A 39 23.87 -4.15 -20.52
N GLU A 40 24.10 -5.42 -20.20
CA GLU A 40 23.06 -6.43 -20.25
C GLU A 40 21.91 -5.95 -19.35
N THR A 41 20.81 -5.50 -19.95
CA THR A 41 19.51 -5.62 -19.28
C THR A 41 19.36 -7.09 -18.93
N GLU A 42 19.11 -7.39 -17.66
CA GLU A 42 18.97 -8.75 -17.12
C GLU A 42 17.78 -9.49 -17.78
N ALA A 43 17.93 -9.89 -19.03
CA ALA A 43 16.99 -10.70 -19.80
C ALA A 43 17.74 -11.98 -20.19
N GLY A 44 17.80 -12.94 -19.26
CA GLY A 44 18.47 -14.22 -19.50
C GLY A 44 19.00 -14.95 -18.28
N GLY A 45 18.72 -14.49 -17.06
CA GLY A 45 18.63 -15.41 -15.92
C GLY A 45 17.34 -16.20 -16.08
N ALA A 46 17.42 -17.53 -15.95
CA ALA A 46 16.29 -18.45 -16.00
C ALA A 46 15.00 -17.82 -15.47
N GLU A 47 13.88 -18.06 -16.16
CA GLU A 47 12.53 -17.96 -15.59
C GLU A 47 12.52 -18.76 -14.28
N ALA A 48 12.93 -18.12 -13.19
CA ALA A 48 12.40 -18.44 -11.88
C ALA A 48 10.92 -18.18 -12.06
N ALA A 49 10.16 -19.27 -12.16
CA ALA A 49 8.71 -19.25 -12.18
C ALA A 49 8.26 -18.11 -11.27
N GLU A 50 7.56 -17.11 -11.83
CA GLU A 50 6.98 -16.05 -11.02
C GLU A 50 6.29 -16.74 -9.84
N PRO A 51 6.57 -16.35 -8.58
CA PRO A 51 5.96 -17.01 -7.45
C PRO A 51 4.45 -16.81 -7.55
N GLU A 52 3.77 -17.79 -8.13
CA GLU A 52 2.32 -17.85 -8.16
C GLU A 52 1.88 -17.70 -6.69
N PRO A 53 1.07 -16.69 -6.38
CA PRO A 53 0.70 -16.41 -5.01
C PRO A 53 0.02 -17.63 -4.42
N ASP A 54 0.41 -17.98 -3.19
CA ASP A 54 -0.14 -19.13 -2.48
C ASP A 54 -1.69 -19.07 -2.52
N PRO A 55 -2.37 -20.14 -2.96
CA PRO A 55 -3.82 -20.14 -3.09
C PRO A 55 -4.57 -19.82 -1.79
N GLY A 56 -3.99 -20.16 -0.64
CA GLY A 56 -4.53 -19.82 0.68
C GLY A 56 -4.49 -18.31 0.93
N SER A 57 -3.35 -17.70 0.63
CA SER A 57 -3.15 -16.24 0.72
C SER A 57 -4.13 -15.47 -0.17
N VAL A 58 -4.37 -15.95 -1.39
CA VAL A 58 -5.37 -15.37 -2.30
C VAL A 58 -6.77 -15.50 -1.73
N GLN A 59 -7.13 -16.66 -1.18
CA GLN A 59 -8.45 -16.91 -0.60
C GLN A 59 -8.73 -16.05 0.63
N THR A 60 -7.74 -15.84 1.50
CA THR A 60 -7.85 -14.98 2.68
C THR A 60 -8.18 -13.55 2.30
N LEU A 61 -7.44 -12.96 1.36
CA LEU A 61 -7.66 -11.57 0.93
C LEU A 61 -8.93 -11.42 0.07
N THR A 62 -9.28 -12.42 -0.74
CA THR A 62 -10.55 -12.43 -1.49
C THR A 62 -11.76 -12.46 -0.54
N SER A 63 -11.63 -13.16 0.60
CA SER A 63 -12.66 -13.20 1.64
C SER A 63 -12.85 -11.87 2.37
N MET A 64 -11.90 -10.92 2.27
CA MET A 64 -12.04 -9.55 2.77
C MET A 64 -12.87 -8.65 1.82
N GLY A 65 -13.25 -9.15 0.64
CA GLY A 65 -14.07 -8.44 -0.34
C GLY A 65 -13.29 -7.93 -1.56
N PHE A 66 -12.00 -8.25 -1.68
CA PHE A 66 -11.19 -7.89 -2.84
C PHE A 66 -11.31 -8.90 -3.98
N THR A 67 -11.13 -8.45 -5.22
CA THR A 67 -11.17 -9.37 -6.36
C THR A 67 -9.87 -10.21 -6.45
N PRO A 68 -9.92 -11.43 -6.99
CA PRO A 68 -8.71 -12.26 -7.13
C PRO A 68 -7.61 -11.58 -7.96
N VAL A 69 -7.96 -10.71 -8.90
CA VAL A 69 -7.00 -9.98 -9.76
C VAL A 69 -6.27 -8.91 -8.95
N GLN A 70 -7.01 -8.11 -8.16
CA GLN A 70 -6.44 -7.11 -7.25
C GLN A 70 -5.51 -7.76 -6.22
N VAL A 71 -5.94 -8.89 -5.65
CA VAL A 71 -5.17 -9.65 -4.66
C VAL A 71 -3.87 -10.18 -5.24
N ARG A 72 -3.89 -10.71 -6.47
CA ARG A 72 -2.67 -11.17 -7.16
C ARG A 72 -1.71 -10.02 -7.44
N ALA A 73 -2.23 -8.86 -7.87
CA ALA A 73 -1.41 -7.66 -8.08
C ALA A 73 -0.78 -7.17 -6.76
N ALA A 74 -1.55 -7.12 -5.68
CA ALA A 74 -1.06 -6.72 -4.35
C ALA A 74 -0.02 -7.70 -3.79
N LEU A 75 -0.24 -9.01 -3.95
CA LEU A 75 0.72 -10.03 -3.53
C LEU A 75 2.02 -9.97 -4.34
N LYS A 76 1.93 -9.64 -5.65
CA LYS A 76 3.11 -9.39 -6.48
C LYS A 76 3.88 -8.15 -6.03
N ALA A 77 3.19 -7.06 -5.67
CA ALA A 77 3.80 -5.84 -5.16
C ALA A 77 4.40 -6.00 -3.74
N CYS A 78 3.94 -7.00 -2.98
CA CYS A 78 4.29 -7.20 -1.58
C CYS A 78 5.16 -8.43 -1.32
N ASP A 79 5.83 -8.97 -2.35
CA ASP A 79 6.72 -10.14 -2.27
C ASP A 79 6.04 -11.38 -1.64
N GLY A 80 4.74 -11.57 -1.90
CA GLY A 80 3.94 -12.69 -1.36
C GLY A 80 3.53 -12.55 0.10
N SER A 81 3.78 -11.41 0.76
CA SER A 81 3.35 -11.16 2.14
C SER A 81 1.87 -10.77 2.22
N VAL A 82 1.06 -11.59 2.90
CA VAL A 82 -0.39 -11.34 3.08
C VAL A 82 -0.67 -10.04 3.84
N GLU A 83 0.06 -9.78 4.93
CA GLU A 83 -0.15 -8.58 5.76
C GLU A 83 0.14 -7.29 4.99
N ARG A 84 1.27 -7.27 4.25
CA ARG A 84 1.63 -6.12 3.40
C ARG A 84 0.65 -5.98 2.23
N ALA A 85 0.21 -7.08 1.64
CA ALA A 85 -0.78 -7.05 0.57
C ALA A 85 -2.13 -6.53 1.07
N ALA A 86 -2.56 -6.89 2.28
CA ALA A 86 -3.77 -6.33 2.89
C ALA A 86 -3.66 -4.81 3.07
N ASP A 87 -2.58 -4.34 3.69
CA ASP A 87 -2.32 -2.90 3.88
C ASP A 87 -2.28 -2.15 2.55
N TRP A 88 -1.57 -2.72 1.56
CA TRP A 88 -1.48 -2.15 0.22
C TRP A 88 -2.85 -2.07 -0.47
N LEU A 89 -3.67 -3.12 -0.38
CA LEU A 89 -5.04 -3.12 -0.92
C LEU A 89 -5.89 -2.03 -0.25
N PHE A 90 -5.79 -1.84 1.08
CA PHE A 90 -6.55 -0.82 1.79
C PHE A 90 -6.10 0.60 1.47
N CYS A 91 -4.79 0.84 1.35
CA CYS A 91 -4.25 2.16 1.01
C CYS A 91 -4.56 2.58 -0.44
N HIS A 92 -4.77 1.62 -1.35
CA HIS A 92 -5.00 1.89 -2.77
C HIS A 92 -6.41 1.53 -3.22
N MET A 93 -7.40 1.37 -2.32
CA MET A 93 -8.76 0.93 -2.70
C MET A 93 -9.39 1.75 -3.82
N ASP A 94 -9.15 3.06 -3.82
CA ASP A 94 -9.69 3.97 -4.83
C ASP A 94 -9.02 3.80 -6.21
N GLU A 95 -7.78 3.28 -6.23
CA GLU A 95 -6.93 3.10 -7.41
C GLU A 95 -6.82 1.62 -7.84
N LEU A 96 -7.34 0.67 -7.06
CA LEU A 96 -7.20 -0.76 -7.31
C LEU A 96 -7.72 -1.18 -8.69
N ASP A 97 -8.86 -0.61 -9.11
CA ASP A 97 -9.43 -0.89 -10.42
C ASP A 97 -8.52 -0.37 -11.54
N SER A 98 -7.98 0.85 -11.40
CA SER A 98 -7.05 1.42 -12.38
C SER A 98 -5.73 0.67 -12.46
N ILE A 99 -5.17 0.24 -11.32
CA ILE A 99 -3.90 -0.49 -11.28
C ILE A 99 -4.05 -1.88 -11.92
N VAL A 100 -5.20 -2.53 -11.69
CA VAL A 100 -5.52 -3.79 -12.35
C VAL A 100 -5.74 -3.59 -13.84
N ASP A 101 -6.45 -2.54 -14.26
CA ASP A 101 -6.67 -2.24 -15.68
C ASP A 101 -5.36 -1.95 -16.42
N GLU A 102 -4.44 -1.18 -15.80
CA GLU A 102 -3.09 -0.93 -16.31
C GLU A 102 -2.26 -2.21 -16.45
N ALA A 103 -2.42 -3.15 -15.51
CA ALA A 103 -1.73 -4.43 -15.54
C ALA A 103 -2.31 -5.42 -16.58
N THR A 104 -3.55 -5.22 -17.08
CA THR A 104 -4.26 -6.25 -17.86
C THR A 104 -4.37 -5.98 -19.37
N ALA A 105 -4.39 -4.75 -19.90
CA ALA A 105 -4.03 -4.41 -21.30
C ALA A 105 -4.27 -2.92 -21.70
N SER A 106 -3.29 -2.36 -22.43
CA SER A 106 -3.30 -1.27 -23.43
C SER A 106 -4.49 -0.28 -23.55
N GLN A 107 -4.15 1.00 -23.33
CA GLN A 107 -4.79 2.25 -23.79
C GLN A 107 -6.21 2.58 -23.27
N GLY A 108 -6.26 3.63 -22.45
CA GLY A 108 -7.44 4.47 -22.26
C GLY A 108 -7.95 4.59 -20.83
N ALA A 109 -7.11 4.95 -19.87
CA ALA A 109 -7.57 5.30 -18.53
C ALA A 109 -8.22 6.70 -18.55
N GLU A 110 -9.55 6.76 -18.47
CA GLU A 110 -10.23 7.98 -18.04
C GLU A 110 -10.01 8.15 -16.52
N PRO A 111 -9.70 9.37 -16.02
CA PRO A 111 -9.51 9.58 -14.60
C PRO A 111 -10.84 9.34 -13.87
N LYS A 112 -10.91 8.23 -13.11
CA LYS A 112 -12.06 7.90 -12.27
C LYS A 112 -12.12 8.91 -11.11
N ALA A 113 -13.31 9.46 -10.89
CA ALA A 113 -13.54 10.56 -9.97
C ALA A 113 -13.09 10.21 -8.54
N GLU A 114 -12.27 11.07 -7.94
CA GLU A 114 -12.01 11.12 -6.51
C GLU A 114 -13.34 10.95 -5.74
N ALA A 115 -13.31 10.22 -4.63
CA ALA A 115 -14.46 10.08 -3.74
C ALA A 115 -15.14 11.46 -3.57
N PRO A 116 -16.47 11.57 -3.78
CA PRO A 116 -17.12 12.87 -3.93
C PRO A 116 -16.90 13.72 -2.68
N ILE A 117 -15.96 14.66 -2.77
CA ILE A 117 -15.71 15.64 -1.72
C ILE A 117 -16.93 16.55 -1.71
N ASP A 118 -17.76 16.44 -0.67
CA ASP A 118 -18.96 17.24 -0.53
C ASP A 118 -18.61 18.72 -0.23
N ARG A 119 -18.57 19.54 -1.30
CA ARG A 119 -18.22 20.96 -1.29
C ARG A 119 -19.35 21.90 -0.84
N ALA A 120 -20.47 21.38 -0.33
CA ALA A 120 -21.57 22.23 0.17
C ALA A 120 -21.09 23.18 1.32
N PRO A 121 -21.89 24.18 1.75
CA PRO A 121 -21.51 25.09 2.83
C PRO A 121 -21.14 24.38 4.15
N ALA A 122 -19.96 24.73 4.68
CA ALA A 122 -19.31 24.13 5.84
C ALA A 122 -19.87 24.64 7.19
N LYS A 123 -21.17 24.46 7.43
CA LYS A 123 -21.80 24.74 8.73
C LYS A 123 -21.95 23.44 9.52
N TYR A 124 -21.48 23.43 10.76
CA TYR A 124 -21.49 22.25 11.61
C TYR A 124 -21.98 22.57 13.02
N ASP A 125 -22.68 21.62 13.62
CA ASP A 125 -23.06 21.64 15.02
C ASP A 125 -22.21 20.62 15.79
N LEU A 126 -21.73 20.98 16.98
CA LEU A 126 -20.97 20.06 17.83
C LEU A 126 -21.91 18.97 18.37
N VAL A 127 -21.56 17.70 18.13
CA VAL A 127 -22.40 16.56 18.53
C VAL A 127 -21.77 15.75 19.63
N ALA A 128 -20.46 15.60 19.62
CA ALA A 128 -19.76 14.89 20.69
C ALA A 128 -18.34 15.42 20.83
N PHE A 129 -17.77 15.20 22.01
CA PHE A 129 -16.34 15.36 22.22
C PHE A 129 -15.84 14.32 23.21
N ILE A 130 -14.57 13.96 23.08
CA ILE A 130 -13.86 13.00 23.92
C ILE A 130 -12.79 13.78 24.66
N SER A 131 -12.76 13.66 25.99
CA SER A 131 -11.78 14.33 26.85
C SER A 131 -10.82 13.31 27.43
N HIS A 132 -9.53 13.61 27.35
CA HIS A 132 -8.49 12.92 28.11
C HIS A 132 -8.26 13.67 29.42
N MET A 133 -8.65 13.08 30.54
CA MET A 133 -8.40 13.66 31.86
C MET A 133 -7.08 13.13 32.42
N GLY A 134 -6.02 13.90 32.27
CA GLY A 134 -4.69 13.57 32.75
C GLY A 134 -3.68 14.65 32.38
N ALA A 135 -2.66 14.86 33.21
CA ALA A 135 -1.61 15.83 32.93
C ALA A 135 -0.46 15.27 32.06
N ASN A 136 -0.47 13.96 31.80
CA ASN A 136 0.57 13.23 31.10
C ASN A 136 0.00 12.42 29.94
N THR A 137 0.85 12.07 28.98
CA THR A 137 0.48 11.27 27.81
C THR A 137 0.49 9.76 28.08
N GLY A 138 1.16 9.32 29.14
CA GLY A 138 1.30 7.91 29.50
C GLY A 138 0.19 7.34 30.38
N CYS A 139 -0.64 8.20 31.00
CA CYS A 139 -1.83 7.76 31.72
C CYS A 139 -2.88 8.87 31.77
N GLY A 140 -4.13 8.47 31.93
CA GLY A 140 -5.24 9.37 32.14
C GLY A 140 -6.55 8.61 31.96
N HIS A 141 -7.65 9.35 32.00
CA HIS A 141 -8.99 8.77 31.93
C HIS A 141 -9.77 9.38 30.78
N TYR A 142 -10.27 8.53 29.88
CA TYR A 142 -11.08 8.99 28.76
C TYR A 142 -12.56 9.00 29.14
N VAL A 143 -13.20 10.13 28.91
CA VAL A 143 -14.66 10.27 29.00
C VAL A 143 -15.17 10.90 27.72
N CYS A 144 -16.40 10.58 27.32
CA CYS A 144 -17.02 11.25 26.20
C CYS A 144 -18.32 11.94 26.61
N HIS A 145 -18.56 13.08 25.97
CA HIS A 145 -19.79 13.82 26.08
C HIS A 145 -20.49 13.76 24.73
N ILE A 146 -21.75 13.36 24.73
CA ILE A 146 -22.55 13.28 23.51
C ILE A 146 -23.82 14.09 23.71
N HIS A 147 -24.12 14.96 22.75
CA HIS A 147 -25.36 15.71 22.69
C HIS A 147 -26.46 14.84 22.07
N LYS A 148 -27.42 14.40 22.88
CA LYS A 148 -28.56 13.57 22.47
C LYS A 148 -29.85 14.23 22.96
N ASN A 149 -30.86 14.28 22.09
CA ASN A 149 -32.20 14.80 22.41
C ASN A 149 -32.21 16.22 23.02
N GLY A 150 -31.24 17.07 22.66
CA GLY A 150 -31.13 18.43 23.19
C GLY A 150 -30.40 18.55 24.53
N GLU A 151 -29.87 17.44 25.06
CA GLU A 151 -29.14 17.41 26.32
C GLU A 151 -27.74 16.83 26.12
N TRP A 152 -26.79 17.29 26.93
CA TRP A 152 -25.45 16.72 26.98
C TRP A 152 -25.42 15.58 27.97
N VAL A 153 -24.87 14.44 27.56
CA VAL A 153 -24.73 13.25 28.40
C VAL A 153 -23.26 12.89 28.49
N ILE A 154 -22.74 12.76 29.71
CA ILE A 154 -21.40 12.21 29.96
C ILE A 154 -21.49 10.69 30.05
N TYR A 155 -20.60 10.03 29.31
CA TYR A 155 -20.34 8.61 29.39
C TYR A 155 -18.95 8.42 29.99
N ASN A 156 -18.94 7.87 31.20
CA ASN A 156 -17.75 7.55 31.96
C ASN A 156 -17.84 6.07 32.37
N ASP A 157 -17.37 5.19 31.49
CA ASP A 157 -17.50 3.74 31.61
C ASP A 157 -18.96 3.32 31.88
N GLU A 158 -19.22 2.66 33.01
CA GLU A 158 -20.55 2.23 33.45
C GLU A 158 -21.44 3.40 33.91
N LYS A 159 -20.85 4.58 34.18
CA LYS A 159 -21.58 5.75 34.68
C LYS A 159 -22.02 6.64 33.53
N VAL A 160 -23.33 6.72 33.35
CA VAL A 160 -23.98 7.60 32.38
C VAL A 160 -24.81 8.62 33.13
N ALA A 161 -24.55 9.91 32.88
CA ALA A 161 -25.24 10.99 33.57
C ALA A 161 -25.49 12.18 32.62
N VAL A 162 -26.51 12.97 32.93
CA VAL A 162 -26.75 14.24 32.23
C VAL A 162 -25.72 15.26 32.70
N SER A 163 -25.02 15.86 31.76
CA SER A 163 -24.01 16.90 31.99
C SER A 163 -24.64 18.27 31.71
N VAL A 164 -24.94 19.01 32.78
CA VAL A 164 -25.57 20.34 32.67
C VAL A 164 -24.60 21.38 32.09
N GLN A 165 -23.31 21.26 32.46
CA GLN A 165 -22.25 22.15 32.00
C GLN A 165 -21.09 21.31 31.45
N PRO A 166 -21.17 20.89 30.16
CA PRO A 166 -20.14 20.08 29.55
C PRO A 166 -18.83 20.89 29.38
N PRO A 167 -17.66 20.35 29.78
CA PRO A 167 -16.37 21.02 29.64
C PRO A 167 -15.85 20.96 28.20
N THR A 168 -16.55 21.65 27.29
CA THR A 168 -16.26 21.64 25.85
C THR A 168 -14.89 22.22 25.51
N GLU A 169 -14.26 23.01 26.36
CA GLU A 169 -12.90 23.56 26.13
C GLU A 169 -11.77 22.55 26.44
N LEU A 170 -12.08 21.48 27.16
CA LEU A 170 -11.12 20.45 27.61
C LEU A 170 -11.28 19.15 26.82
N GLY A 171 -11.84 19.23 25.61
CA GLY A 171 -11.92 18.11 24.70
C GLY A 171 -10.57 17.86 24.04
N TYR A 172 -10.27 16.58 23.81
CA TYR A 172 -9.14 16.13 23.02
C TYR A 172 -9.55 15.90 21.56
N LEU A 173 -10.67 15.21 21.34
CA LEU A 173 -11.22 14.96 20.00
C LEU A 173 -12.66 15.45 19.92
N TYR A 174 -12.99 16.18 18.86
CA TYR A 174 -14.32 16.77 18.65
C TYR A 174 -14.98 16.17 17.41
N VAL A 175 -16.26 15.85 17.55
CA VAL A 175 -17.09 15.30 16.49
C VAL A 175 -18.18 16.31 16.16
N TYR A 176 -18.05 16.87 14.97
CA TYR A 176 -18.98 17.84 14.41
C TYR A 176 -19.87 17.16 13.38
N ARG A 177 -21.18 17.42 13.46
CA ARG A 177 -22.12 16.98 12.43
C ARG A 177 -22.46 18.17 11.55
N ARG A 178 -22.38 17.94 10.25
CA ARG A 178 -22.79 18.93 9.26
C ARG A 178 -24.27 19.28 9.48
N ARG A 179 -24.57 20.57 9.53
CA ARG A 179 -25.94 21.07 9.59
C ARG A 179 -26.52 20.97 8.17
N GLN A 180 -27.60 20.19 8.04
CA GLN A 180 -28.37 20.09 6.79
C GLN A 180 -29.14 21.39 6.55
#